data_AF-A0A1F9V5V2-F1
#
_entry.id   AF-A0A1F9V5V2-F1
#
_cell.length_a   1.000
_cell.length_b   1.000
_cell.length_c   1.000
_cell.angle_alpha   90.00
_cell.angle_beta   90.00
_cell.angle_gamma   90.00
#
_symmetry.space_group_name_H-M   'P 1'
#
loop_
_entity.id
_entity.type
_entity.pdbx_description
1 polymer ?
#
loop_
_entity_poly.entity_id
_entity_poly.type
_entity_poly.pdbx_seq_one_letter_code
_entity_poly.pdbx_strand_id
1 'polypeptide(L)'
;MEDLAAPAPAAPLTWRQRLLSPRTLASIAAGFVVGAAITGGIWRFHTKPRVDAARKIYDATMDMWALYDLQMAAKRNSGAFVDGLDALLATTKDGPALKARMAGRVDLNTAAVVGDAEKFKIELNILNRDRTLLRIRGPIGRYLWARKTAAPPPETSASSGDMGAPIAR
;
A
#
# COMPACT_ATOMS: atom_id res chain seq x y z
N MET A 1 -42.91 -58.85 54.00
CA MET A 1 -41.94 -57.77 54.25
C MET A 1 -41.00 -57.77 53.07
N GLU A 2 -41.32 -57.01 52.02
CA GLU A 2 -40.42 -56.80 50.89
C GLU A 2 -39.56 -55.58 51.20
N ASP A 3 -38.26 -55.79 51.33
CA ASP A 3 -37.26 -54.74 51.46
C ASP A 3 -37.22 -53.94 50.14
N LEU A 4 -37.80 -52.74 50.16
CA LEU A 4 -37.64 -51.73 49.11
C LEU A 4 -36.20 -51.20 49.19
N ALA A 5 -35.29 -51.84 48.46
CA ALA A 5 -33.94 -51.35 48.27
C ALA A 5 -33.97 -49.93 47.68
N ALA A 6 -33.50 -48.95 48.45
CA ALA A 6 -33.43 -47.56 48.02
C ALA A 6 -32.57 -47.45 46.74
N PRO A 7 -32.99 -46.64 45.73
CA PRO A 7 -32.21 -46.48 44.51
C PRO A 7 -30.85 -45.87 44.83
N ALA A 8 -29.79 -46.50 44.31
CA ALA A 8 -28.41 -46.06 44.52
C ALA A 8 -28.23 -44.59 44.08
N PRO A 9 -27.44 -43.79 44.84
CA PRO A 9 -27.20 -42.39 44.48
C PRO A 9 -26.45 -42.30 43.16
N ALA A 10 -26.99 -41.51 42.22
CA ALA A 10 -26.37 -41.29 40.91
C ALA A 10 -24.93 -40.78 41.07
N ALA A 11 -23.98 -41.48 40.44
CA ALA A 11 -22.56 -41.15 40.53
C ALA A 11 -22.29 -39.71 40.05
N PRO A 12 -21.42 -38.94 40.74
CA PRO A 12 -21.13 -37.57 40.35
C PRO A 12 -20.45 -37.51 38.98
N LEU A 13 -20.99 -36.69 38.07
CA LEU A 13 -20.44 -36.50 36.73
C LEU A 13 -18.98 -36.05 36.78
N THR A 14 -18.13 -36.76 36.03
CA THR A 14 -16.71 -36.45 35.89
C THR A 14 -16.50 -35.09 35.22
N TRP A 15 -15.42 -34.38 35.55
CA TRP A 15 -15.14 -33.02 35.05
C TRP A 15 -15.17 -32.92 33.51
N ARG A 16 -14.82 -34.01 32.81
CA ARG A 16 -14.90 -34.11 31.34
C ARG A 16 -16.34 -34.07 30.81
N GLN A 17 -17.29 -34.72 31.50
CA GLN A 17 -18.71 -34.70 31.14
C GLN A 17 -19.36 -33.34 31.41
N ARG A 18 -18.84 -32.56 32.36
CA ARG A 18 -19.30 -31.18 32.62
C ARG A 18 -18.87 -30.20 31.51
N LEU A 19 -17.69 -30.37 30.94
CA LEU A 19 -17.19 -29.56 29.82
C LEU A 19 -17.95 -29.83 28.51
N LEU A 20 -18.36 -31.09 28.30
CA LEU A 20 -19.15 -31.52 27.15
C LEU A 20 -20.65 -31.31 27.32
N SER A 21 -21.09 -30.65 28.40
CA SER A 21 -22.51 -30.36 28.57
C SER A 21 -22.99 -29.39 27.47
N PRO A 22 -24.17 -29.61 26.87
CA PRO A 22 -24.69 -28.74 25.81
C PRO A 22 -24.76 -27.27 26.23
N ARG A 23 -24.99 -27.00 27.52
CA ARG A 23 -25.03 -25.64 28.08
C ARG A 23 -23.65 -24.99 28.08
N THR A 24 -22.60 -25.73 28.46
CA THR A 24 -21.22 -25.23 28.45
C THR A 24 -20.79 -24.92 27.02
N LEU A 25 -21.04 -25.84 26.09
CA LEU A 25 -20.72 -25.65 24.67
C LEU A 25 -21.50 -24.49 24.05
N ALA A 26 -22.79 -24.35 24.36
CA ALA A 26 -23.61 -23.23 23.90
C ALA A 26 -23.09 -21.88 24.42
N SER A 27 -22.65 -21.82 25.68
CA SER A 27 -22.10 -20.59 26.26
C SER A 27 -20.76 -20.18 25.62
N ILE A 28 -19.90 -21.15 25.31
CA ILE A 28 -18.66 -20.92 24.57
C ILE A 28 -18.97 -20.43 23.16
N ALA A 29 -19.89 -21.10 22.45
CA ALA A 29 -20.30 -20.70 21.11
C ALA A 29 -20.90 -19.28 21.10
N ALA A 30 -21.77 -18.95 22.07
CA ALA A 30 -22.33 -17.62 22.23
C ALA A 30 -21.23 -16.58 22.48
N GLY A 31 -20.24 -16.90 23.32
CA GLY A 31 -19.07 -16.04 23.56
C GLY A 31 -18.26 -15.77 22.29
N PHE A 32 -18.03 -16.79 21.45
CA PHE A 32 -17.37 -16.63 20.15
C PHE A 32 -18.19 -15.76 19.19
N VAL A 33 -19.50 -15.97 19.11
CA VAL A 33 -20.38 -15.17 18.24
C VAL A 33 -20.38 -13.70 18.65
N VAL A 34 -20.50 -13.42 19.95
CA VAL A 34 -20.43 -12.04 20.48
C VAL A 34 -19.04 -11.44 20.23
N GLY A 35 -17.96 -12.19 20.50
CA GLY A 35 -16.59 -11.73 20.23
C GLY A 35 -16.34 -11.43 18.76
N ALA A 36 -16.82 -12.28 17.85
CA ALA A 36 -16.72 -12.08 16.41
C ALA A 36 -17.55 -10.87 15.95
N ALA A 37 -18.75 -10.67 16.51
CA ALA A 37 -19.60 -9.52 16.20
C ALA A 37 -18.93 -8.20 16.62
N ILE A 38 -18.35 -8.14 17.83
CA ILE A 38 -17.63 -6.96 18.32
C ILE A 38 -16.40 -6.68 17.45
N THR A 39 -15.58 -7.70 17.22
CA THR A 39 -14.33 -7.56 16.43
C THR A 39 -14.65 -7.16 14.99
N GLY A 40 -15.65 -7.80 14.37
CA GLY A 40 -16.12 -7.46 13.02
C GLY A 40 -16.72 -6.04 12.95
N GLY A 41 -17.43 -5.62 14.00
CA GLY A 41 -17.93 -4.25 14.14
C GLY A 41 -16.79 -3.22 14.19
N ILE A 42 -15.81 -3.42 15.07
CA ILE A 42 -14.63 -2.54 15.18
C ILE A 42 -13.90 -2.47 13.84
N TRP A 43 -13.65 -3.61 13.19
CA TRP A 43 -13.02 -3.64 11.88
C TRP A 43 -13.82 -2.85 10.85
N ARG A 44 -15.13 -3.08 10.73
CA ARG A 44 -15.97 -2.46 9.70
C ARG A 44 -16.12 -0.95 9.89
N PHE A 45 -16.28 -0.48 11.13
CA PHE A 45 -16.61 0.92 11.41
C PHE A 45 -15.38 1.80 11.70
N HIS A 46 -14.28 1.22 12.20
CA HIS A 46 -13.10 2.00 12.59
C HIS A 46 -11.89 1.70 11.71
N THR A 47 -11.54 0.42 11.53
CA THR A 47 -10.30 0.05 10.83
C THR A 47 -10.43 0.17 9.32
N LYS A 48 -11.47 -0.41 8.74
CA LYS A 48 -11.69 -0.43 7.28
C LYS A 48 -11.74 0.99 6.68
N PRO A 49 -12.49 1.96 7.23
CA PRO A 49 -12.52 3.31 6.66
C PRO A 49 -11.16 4.01 6.70
N ARG A 50 -10.36 3.77 7.75
CA ARG A 50 -9.00 4.32 7.88
C ARG A 50 -8.04 3.70 6.86
N VAL A 51 -8.11 2.38 6.67
CA VAL A 51 -7.31 1.67 5.66
C VAL A 51 -7.71 2.12 4.26
N ASP A 52 -9.00 2.24 3.96
CA ASP A 52 -9.49 2.70 2.67
C ASP A 52 -9.07 4.16 2.39
N ALA A 53 -9.11 5.04 3.41
CA ALA A 53 -8.61 6.41 3.30
C ALA A 53 -7.10 6.46 3.05
N ALA A 54 -6.31 5.70 3.81
CA ALA A 54 -4.86 5.62 3.64
C ALA A 54 -4.48 5.09 2.24
N ARG A 55 -5.20 4.08 1.75
CA ARG A 55 -5.01 3.53 0.40
C ARG A 55 -5.32 4.55 -0.68
N LYS A 56 -6.41 5.31 -0.56
CA LYS A 56 -6.73 6.40 -1.49
C LYS A 56 -5.63 7.46 -1.52
N ILE A 57 -5.08 7.82 -0.37
CA ILE A 57 -3.97 8.79 -0.27
C ILE A 57 -2.71 8.25 -0.93
N TYR A 58 -2.34 7.01 -0.65
CA TYR A 58 -1.19 6.34 -1.27
C TYR A 58 -1.33 6.30 -2.80
N ASP A 59 -2.49 5.83 -3.28
CA ASP A 59 -2.78 5.72 -4.70
C ASP A 59 -2.75 7.09 -5.40
N ALA A 60 -3.36 8.11 -4.81
CA ALA A 60 -3.33 9.49 -5.35
C ALA A 60 -1.91 10.08 -5.35
N THR A 61 -1.09 9.73 -4.36
CA THR A 61 0.33 10.12 -4.30
C THR A 61 1.11 9.48 -5.46
N MET A 62 0.84 8.21 -5.78
CA MET A 62 1.47 7.54 -6.93
C MET A 62 1.05 8.15 -8.26
N ASP A 63 -0.24 8.48 -8.42
CA ASP A 63 -0.72 9.19 -9.60
C ASP A 63 -0.08 10.60 -9.71
N MET A 64 0.17 11.29 -8.59
CA MET A 64 0.90 12.57 -8.56
C MET A 64 2.36 12.42 -9.04
N TRP A 65 3.04 11.35 -8.64
CA TRP A 65 4.38 11.05 -9.15
C TRP A 65 4.39 10.73 -10.64
N ALA A 66 3.37 10.05 -11.15
CA ALA A 66 3.23 9.83 -12.59
C ALA A 66 3.10 11.16 -13.37
N LEU A 67 2.33 12.12 -12.86
CA LEU A 67 2.25 13.46 -13.46
C LEU A 67 3.58 14.24 -13.37
N TYR A 68 4.32 14.08 -12.28
CA TYR A 68 5.67 14.63 -12.15
C TYR A 68 6.60 14.09 -13.24
N ASP A 69 6.60 12.78 -13.46
CA ASP A 69 7.43 12.15 -14.49
C ASP A 69 7.03 12.59 -15.89
N LEU A 70 5.73 12.78 -16.15
CA LEU A 70 5.24 13.37 -17.39
C LEU A 70 5.72 14.80 -17.59
N GLN A 71 5.73 15.64 -16.55
CA GLN A 71 6.26 17.01 -16.63
C GLN A 71 7.76 17.00 -16.97
N MET A 72 8.51 16.11 -16.31
CA MET A 72 9.94 15.96 -16.58
C MET A 72 10.21 15.45 -18.00
N ALA A 73 9.40 14.52 -18.51
CA ALA A 73 9.49 14.05 -19.89
C ALA A 73 9.13 15.16 -20.88
N ALA A 74 8.04 15.90 -20.64
CA ALA A 74 7.62 17.01 -21.49
C ALA A 74 8.70 18.10 -21.58
N LYS A 75 9.33 18.47 -20.46
CA LYS A 75 10.47 19.40 -20.46
C LYS A 75 11.68 18.88 -21.23
N ARG A 76 12.00 17.59 -21.13
CA ARG A 76 13.11 17.00 -21.91
C ARG A 76 12.84 17.04 -23.41
N ASN A 77 11.59 16.87 -23.83
CA ASN A 77 11.22 16.78 -25.24
C ASN A 77 10.96 18.15 -25.88
N SER A 78 10.35 19.08 -25.15
CA SER A 78 9.91 20.38 -25.67
C SER A 78 10.71 21.57 -25.14
N GLY A 79 11.57 21.37 -24.13
CA GLY A 79 12.35 22.42 -23.49
C GLY A 79 11.61 23.18 -22.39
N ALA A 80 10.29 23.00 -22.23
CA ALA A 80 9.47 23.69 -21.23
C ALA A 80 8.53 22.72 -20.49
N PHE A 81 8.12 23.09 -19.28
CA PHE A 81 7.02 22.40 -18.59
C PHE A 81 5.69 22.78 -19.22
N VAL A 82 4.74 21.86 -19.14
CA VAL A 82 3.42 22.01 -19.77
C VAL A 82 2.48 22.68 -18.78
N ASP A 83 1.74 23.67 -19.25
CA ASP A 83 0.66 24.29 -18.48
C ASP A 83 -0.65 23.56 -18.75
N GLY A 84 -1.40 23.26 -17.68
CA GLY A 84 -2.68 22.54 -17.76
C GLY A 84 -2.56 21.02 -17.71
N LEU A 85 -3.50 20.39 -17.01
CA LEU A 85 -3.54 18.94 -16.81
C LEU A 85 -3.84 18.21 -18.12
N ASP A 86 -4.81 18.68 -18.90
CA ASP A 86 -5.18 18.01 -20.16
C ASP A 86 -4.07 18.06 -21.20
N ALA A 87 -3.36 19.19 -21.29
CA ALA A 87 -2.20 19.32 -22.16
C ALA A 87 -1.06 18.38 -21.72
N LEU A 88 -0.81 18.28 -20.40
CA LEU A 88 0.18 17.35 -19.87
C LEU A 88 -0.18 15.90 -20.18
N LEU A 89 -1.43 15.51 -20.00
CA LEU A 89 -1.89 14.15 -20.31
C LEU A 89 -1.84 13.85 -21.81
N ALA A 90 -2.05 14.84 -22.67
CA ALA A 90 -1.92 14.70 -24.11
C ALA A 90 -0.47 14.46 -24.58
N THR A 91 0.54 14.70 -23.74
CA THR A 91 1.95 14.43 -24.08
C THR A 91 2.28 12.93 -24.14
N THR A 92 1.42 12.06 -23.61
CA THR A 92 1.64 10.62 -23.55
C THR A 92 0.44 9.84 -24.08
N LYS A 93 0.71 8.67 -24.68
CA LYS A 93 -0.33 7.73 -25.11
C LYS A 93 -1.14 7.17 -23.94
N ASP A 94 -0.55 7.10 -22.75
CA ASP A 94 -1.18 6.58 -21.53
C ASP A 94 -1.97 7.63 -20.75
N GLY A 95 -2.03 8.87 -21.25
CA GLY A 95 -2.72 9.99 -20.62
C GLY A 95 -4.19 9.71 -20.30
N PRO A 96 -4.99 9.17 -21.23
CA PRO A 96 -6.38 8.80 -20.97
C PRO A 96 -6.52 7.75 -19.86
N ALA A 97 -5.62 6.77 -19.81
CA ALA A 97 -5.62 5.74 -18.78
C ALA A 97 -5.29 6.34 -17.40
N LEU A 98 -4.28 7.22 -17.33
CA LEU A 98 -3.94 7.95 -16.11
C LEU A 98 -5.11 8.83 -15.63
N LYS A 99 -5.77 9.56 -16.55
CA LYS A 99 -6.95 10.38 -16.25
C LYS A 99 -8.08 9.56 -15.67
N ALA A 100 -8.37 8.41 -16.27
CA ALA A 100 -9.41 7.49 -15.81
C ALA A 100 -9.11 6.93 -14.41
N ARG A 101 -7.86 6.54 -14.13
CA ARG A 101 -7.44 6.10 -12.78
C ARG A 101 -7.59 7.20 -11.75
N MET A 102 -7.19 8.42 -12.09
CA MET A 102 -7.28 9.58 -11.20
C MET A 102 -8.73 9.98 -10.89
N ALA A 103 -9.65 9.89 -11.86
CA ALA A 103 -11.04 10.29 -11.67
C ALA A 103 -11.76 9.58 -10.50
N GLY A 104 -11.34 8.35 -10.17
CA GLY A 104 -11.89 7.60 -9.02
C GLY A 104 -11.34 8.03 -7.66
N ARG A 105 -10.32 8.90 -7.61
CA ARG A 105 -9.51 9.17 -6.42
C ARG A 105 -9.22 10.65 -6.18
N VAL A 106 -9.26 11.46 -7.23
CA VAL A 106 -8.87 12.86 -7.25
C VAL A 106 -9.98 13.68 -7.89
N ASP A 107 -10.27 14.85 -7.33
CA ASP A 107 -11.17 15.82 -7.91
C ASP A 107 -10.48 16.56 -9.07
N LEU A 108 -10.65 16.00 -10.26
CA LEU A 108 -10.06 16.53 -11.50
C LEU A 108 -10.51 17.97 -11.81
N ASN A 109 -11.65 18.43 -11.30
CA ASN A 109 -12.11 19.81 -11.52
C ASN A 109 -11.28 20.84 -10.76
N THR A 110 -10.58 20.39 -9.71
CA THR A 110 -9.73 21.22 -8.86
C THR A 110 -8.24 20.90 -9.03
N ALA A 111 -7.92 19.95 -9.90
CA ALA A 111 -6.53 19.60 -10.18
C ALA A 111 -5.88 20.74 -10.96
N ALA A 112 -4.77 21.27 -10.43
CA ALA A 112 -4.02 22.33 -11.07
C ALA A 112 -2.62 21.82 -11.44
N VAL A 113 -2.28 21.95 -12.72
CA VAL A 113 -0.94 21.70 -13.23
C VAL A 113 -0.49 23.02 -13.86
N VAL A 114 0.52 23.63 -13.27
CA VAL A 114 1.09 24.91 -13.72
C VAL A 114 2.56 24.69 -14.03
N GLY A 115 3.00 25.05 -15.23
CA GLY A 115 4.37 24.88 -15.68
C GLY A 115 4.87 26.06 -16.52
N ASP A 116 6.16 26.34 -16.43
CA ASP A 116 6.88 27.27 -17.30
C ASP A 116 8.20 26.66 -17.81
N ALA A 117 9.11 27.44 -18.39
CA ALA A 117 10.39 26.91 -18.88
C ALA A 117 11.28 26.34 -17.75
N GLU A 118 11.19 26.87 -16.54
CA GLU A 118 12.11 26.63 -15.44
C GLU A 118 11.53 25.76 -14.33
N LYS A 119 10.25 25.91 -14.00
CA LYS A 119 9.58 25.37 -12.82
C LYS A 119 8.15 24.89 -13.12
N PHE A 120 7.63 24.05 -12.23
CA PHE A 120 6.25 23.62 -12.27
C PHE A 120 5.68 23.36 -10.87
N LYS A 121 4.36 23.22 -10.82
CA LYS A 121 3.56 22.95 -9.64
C LYS A 121 2.40 22.05 -10.05
N ILE A 122 2.19 20.97 -9.31
CA ILE A 122 1.01 20.10 -9.44
C ILE A 122 0.27 20.10 -8.10
N GLU A 123 -1.02 20.36 -8.13
CA GLU A 123 -1.94 20.31 -7.00
C GLU A 123 -3.12 19.39 -7.33
N LEU A 124 -3.40 18.44 -6.44
CA LEU A 124 -4.46 17.45 -6.59
C LEU A 124 -5.26 17.37 -5.29
N ASN A 125 -6.59 17.54 -5.35
CA ASN A 125 -7.44 17.27 -4.19
C ASN A 125 -7.95 15.83 -4.23
N ILE A 126 -7.72 15.08 -3.16
CA ILE A 126 -8.18 13.70 -3.04
C ILE A 126 -9.67 13.67 -2.72
N LEU A 127 -10.40 12.75 -3.35
CA LEU A 127 -11.78 12.38 -3.04
C LEU A 127 -11.84 11.50 -1.76
N ASN A 128 -11.43 12.08 -0.65
CA ASN A 128 -11.60 11.54 0.71
C ASN A 128 -12.48 12.49 1.54
N ARG A 129 -12.84 12.06 2.76
CA ARG A 129 -13.73 12.82 3.66
C ARG A 129 -13.18 14.21 3.96
N ASP A 130 -11.87 14.33 4.07
CA ASP A 130 -11.17 15.54 4.50
C ASP A 130 -10.67 16.41 3.33
N ARG A 131 -11.00 16.03 2.09
CA ARG A 131 -10.53 16.65 0.84
C ARG A 131 -9.05 17.02 0.89
N THR A 132 -8.21 16.05 1.20
CA THR A 132 -6.78 16.25 1.38
C THR A 132 -6.14 16.78 0.10
N LEU A 133 -5.46 17.93 0.19
CA LEU A 133 -4.70 18.52 -0.90
C LEU A 133 -3.28 17.95 -0.94
N LEU A 134 -2.93 17.29 -2.04
CA LEU A 134 -1.55 16.94 -2.37
C LEU A 134 -0.95 18.03 -3.26
N ARG A 135 0.29 18.43 -2.96
CA ARG A 135 1.03 19.42 -3.74
C ARG A 135 2.47 18.98 -3.94
N ILE A 136 2.93 19.06 -5.18
CA ILE A 136 4.34 18.93 -5.54
C ILE A 136 4.78 20.16 -6.32
N ARG A 137 6.03 20.60 -6.10
CA ARG A 137 6.67 21.67 -6.86
C ARG A 137 7.97 21.14 -7.44
N GLY A 138 8.24 21.50 -8.69
CA GLY A 138 9.46 21.11 -9.39
C GLY A 138 10.11 22.27 -10.17
N PRO A 139 11.30 22.02 -10.76
CA PRO A 139 12.08 20.80 -10.61
C PRO A 139 12.64 20.73 -9.19
N ILE A 140 12.47 19.58 -8.53
CA ILE A 140 13.26 19.27 -7.35
C ILE A 140 14.69 19.21 -7.89
N GLY A 141 15.57 20.09 -7.40
CA GLY A 141 16.97 20.12 -7.83
C GLY A 141 17.57 18.71 -7.85
N ARG A 142 18.48 18.47 -8.79
CA ARG A 142 19.17 17.23 -9.22
C ARG A 142 19.68 16.22 -8.15
N TYR A 143 19.27 16.28 -6.89
CA TYR A 143 19.97 15.69 -5.75
C TYR A 143 19.33 14.49 -5.06
N LEU A 144 18.13 14.02 -5.43
CA LEU A 144 17.52 12.88 -4.72
C LEU A 144 17.47 11.55 -5.48
N TRP A 145 17.81 11.51 -6.78
CA TRP A 145 17.82 10.24 -7.55
C TRP A 145 19.18 9.85 -8.15
N ALA A 146 20.25 10.63 -7.91
CA ALA A 146 21.61 10.30 -8.35
C ALA A 146 22.37 9.43 -7.32
N ARG A 147 21.70 8.42 -6.72
CA ARG A 147 22.36 7.46 -5.82
C ARG A 147 21.75 6.06 -5.90
N LYS A 148 22.05 5.34 -7.01
CA LYS A 148 22.36 3.89 -7.04
C LYS A 148 22.46 3.33 -8.48
N THR A 149 23.23 3.96 -9.35
CA THR A 149 24.10 3.17 -10.25
C THR A 149 25.45 3.14 -9.57
N ALA A 150 25.59 2.23 -8.61
CA ALA A 150 26.92 1.82 -8.20
C ALA A 150 27.63 1.37 -9.49
N ALA A 151 28.76 2.00 -9.80
CA ALA A 151 29.69 1.42 -10.76
C ALA A 151 29.88 -0.06 -10.39
N PRO A 152 29.90 -0.99 -11.35
CA PRO A 152 30.24 -2.36 -11.04
C PRO A 152 31.57 -2.36 -10.28
N PRO A 153 31.71 -3.16 -9.21
CA PRO A 153 32.99 -3.26 -8.50
C PRO A 153 34.07 -3.59 -9.55
N PRO A 154 35.28 -2.99 -9.45
CA PRO A 154 36.35 -3.36 -10.34
C PRO A 154 36.52 -4.87 -10.26
N GLU A 155 36.53 -5.52 -11.43
CA GLU A 155 36.88 -6.93 -11.54
C GLU A 155 38.19 -7.11 -10.78
N THR A 156 38.12 -7.82 -9.65
CA THR A 156 39.31 -8.36 -9.03
C THR A 156 39.95 -9.21 -10.09
N SER A 157 41.03 -8.72 -10.68
CA SER A 157 41.96 -9.49 -11.49
C SER A 157 42.25 -10.75 -10.70
N ALA A 158 41.63 -11.86 -11.12
CA ALA A 158 41.95 -13.16 -10.61
C ALA A 158 43.41 -13.40 -11.02
N SER A 159 44.33 -13.23 -10.06
CA SER A 159 45.66 -13.77 -10.16
C SER A 159 45.51 -15.29 -10.14
N SER A 160 45.30 -15.86 -11.31
CA SER A 160 45.32 -17.30 -11.53
C SER A 160 46.16 -17.56 -12.77
N GLY A 161 47.28 -18.23 -12.53
CA GLY A 161 48.27 -18.61 -13.54
C GLY A 161 49.62 -17.99 -13.22
N ASP A 162 50.70 -18.71 -13.04
CA ASP A 162 50.95 -20.14 -12.99
C ASP A 162 52.40 -20.22 -12.49
N MET A 163 52.68 -21.03 -11.46
CA MET A 163 54.06 -21.27 -11.04
C MET A 163 54.61 -22.47 -11.82
N GLY A 164 55.53 -22.19 -12.73
CA GLY A 164 56.42 -23.18 -13.36
C GLY A 164 56.71 -22.80 -14.81
N ALA A 165 57.91 -22.89 -15.36
CA ALA A 165 59.26 -23.21 -14.88
C ALA A 165 60.23 -22.67 -15.97
N PRO A 166 61.56 -22.62 -15.74
CA PRO A 166 62.52 -21.84 -16.52
C PRO A 166 63.15 -22.62 -17.69
N ILE A 167 63.49 -21.95 -18.79
CA ILE A 167 64.45 -22.31 -19.87
C ILE A 167 64.70 -20.98 -20.65
N ALA A 168 65.87 -20.50 -21.08
CA ALA A 168 67.25 -20.98 -21.15
C ALA A 168 68.22 -19.77 -21.18
N ARG A 169 69.44 -19.99 -20.70
CA ARG A 169 70.66 -19.66 -21.43
C ARG A 169 71.55 -20.90 -21.44
#